data_AF-A0A1F6Z1F7-F1
#
_entry.id   AF-A0A1F6Z1F7-F1
#
_cell.length_a   1.000
_cell.length_b   1.000
_cell.length_c   1.000
_cell.angle_alpha   90.00
_cell.angle_beta   90.00
_cell.angle_gamma   90.00
#
_symmetry.space_group_name_H-M   'P 1'
#
loop_
_entity.id
_entity.type
_entity.pdbx_description
1 polymer ?
#
loop_
_entity_poly.entity_id
_entity_poly.type
_entity_poly.pdbx_seq_one_letter_code
_entity_poly.pdbx_strand_id
1 'polypeptide(L)'
;MKGDKRTVLVLVLVLVIVILLGFIGYLFLINPALNGLVVRGYNQGQVDTINAILLQISNSGYVQLPAGNNQTLILVPYQPQLQQ
;
A
#
# COMPACT_ATOMS: atom_id res chain seq x y z
N MET A 1 -3.34 39.93 -35.59
CA MET A 1 -3.51 40.43 -34.21
C MET A 1 -2.15 40.84 -33.67
N LYS A 2 -1.83 42.15 -33.62
CA LYS A 2 -0.62 42.62 -32.91
C LYS A 2 -0.95 42.61 -31.41
N GLY A 3 -0.92 41.40 -30.83
CA GLY A 3 -1.13 41.22 -29.40
C GLY A 3 -0.05 41.97 -28.66
N ASP A 4 -0.45 42.90 -27.81
CA ASP A 4 0.45 43.63 -26.94
C ASP A 4 1.31 42.62 -26.18
N LYS A 5 2.64 42.72 -26.26
CA LYS A 5 3.55 41.70 -25.70
C LYS A 5 3.29 41.45 -24.21
N ARG A 6 2.75 42.47 -23.53
CA ARG A 6 2.27 42.41 -22.14
C ARG A 6 1.07 41.47 -21.97
N THR A 7 0.08 41.53 -22.86
CA THR A 7 -1.10 40.66 -22.82
C THR A 7 -0.74 39.20 -23.03
N VAL A 8 0.20 38.92 -23.94
CA VAL A 8 0.71 37.55 -24.17
C VAL A 8 1.47 37.05 -22.94
N LEU A 9 2.31 37.89 -22.34
CA LEU A 9 3.07 37.55 -21.13
C LEU A 9 2.15 37.25 -19.93
N VAL A 10 1.13 38.08 -19.71
CA VAL A 10 0.13 37.85 -18.65
C VAL A 10 -0.64 36.55 -18.88
N LEU A 11 -1.04 36.27 -20.13
CA LEU A 11 -1.79 35.06 -20.46
C LEU A 11 -0.96 33.78 -20.22
N VAL A 12 0.32 33.80 -20.60
CA VAL A 12 1.25 32.68 -20.33
C VAL A 12 1.45 32.50 -18.82
N LEU A 13 1.61 33.59 -18.07
CA LEU A 13 1.79 33.53 -16.62
C LEU A 13 0.57 32.90 -15.91
N VAL A 14 -0.64 33.32 -16.30
CA VAL A 14 -1.89 32.76 -15.77
C VAL A 14 -2.00 31.28 -16.11
N LEU A 15 -1.67 30.89 -17.33
CA LEU A 15 -1.72 29.50 -17.78
C LEU A 15 -0.75 28.62 -16.98
N VAL A 16 0.46 29.10 -16.71
CA VAL A 16 1.45 28.41 -15.86
C VAL A 16 0.94 28.24 -14.43
N ILE A 17 0.33 29.29 -13.84
CA ILE A 17 -0.24 29.21 -12.49
C ILE A 17 -1.35 28.17 -12.42
N VAL A 18 -2.25 28.12 -13.41
CA VAL A 18 -3.34 27.13 -13.46
C VAL A 18 -2.79 25.71 -13.55
N ILE A 19 -1.76 25.46 -14.36
CA ILE A 19 -1.12 24.15 -14.46
C ILE A 19 -0.45 23.75 -13.13
N LEU A 20 0.27 24.69 -12.50
CA LEU A 20 0.92 24.45 -11.20
C LEU A 20 -0.10 24.13 -10.11
N LEU A 21 -1.21 24.86 -10.04
CA LEU A 21 -2.29 24.59 -9.09
C LEU A 21 -2.95 23.23 -9.35
N GLY A 22 -3.16 22.87 -10.62
CA GLY A 22 -3.67 21.55 -10.98
C GLY A 22 -2.73 20.42 -10.58
N PHE A 23 -1.42 20.60 -10.77
CA PHE A 23 -0.41 19.62 -10.39
C PHE A 23 -0.31 19.42 -8.88
N ILE A 24 -0.33 20.52 -8.11
CA ILE A 24 -0.36 20.47 -6.64
C ILE A 24 -1.64 19.75 -6.17
N GLY A 25 -2.80 20.10 -6.74
CA GLY A 25 -4.07 19.44 -6.43
C GLY A 25 -4.03 17.92 -6.70
N TYR A 26 -3.46 17.50 -7.83
CA TYR A 26 -3.28 16.10 -8.18
C TYR A 26 -2.41 15.36 -7.13
N LEU A 27 -1.26 15.92 -6.79
CA LEU A 27 -0.35 15.30 -5.82
C LEU A 27 -0.96 15.18 -4.43
N PHE A 28 -1.69 16.19 -3.97
CA PHE A 28 -2.24 16.22 -2.60
C PHE A 28 -3.58 15.52 -2.44
N LEU A 29 -4.36 15.29 -3.50
CA LEU A 29 -5.66 14.63 -3.39
C LEU A 29 -5.62 13.19 -3.88
N ILE A 30 -4.94 12.92 -4.99
CA ILE A 30 -4.97 11.60 -5.64
C ILE A 30 -3.91 10.67 -5.06
N ASN A 31 -2.68 11.17 -4.84
CA ASN A 31 -1.59 10.36 -4.32
C ASN A 31 -1.86 9.80 -2.90
N PRO A 32 -2.35 10.57 -1.91
CA PRO A 32 -2.64 10.00 -0.59
C PRO A 32 -3.84 9.05 -0.59
N ALA A 33 -4.83 9.25 -1.46
CA ALA A 33 -5.96 8.33 -1.58
C ALA A 33 -5.51 6.96 -2.08
N LEU A 34 -4.64 6.91 -3.08
CA LEU A 34 -4.08 5.66 -3.60
C LEU A 34 -3.14 4.99 -2.59
N ASN A 35 -2.24 5.76 -1.97
CA ASN A 35 -1.33 5.22 -0.94
C ASN A 35 -2.09 4.70 0.28
N GLY A 36 -3.17 5.37 0.71
CA GLY A 36 -4.03 4.91 1.78
C GLY A 36 -4.71 3.58 1.47
N LEU A 37 -5.14 3.37 0.22
CA LEU A 37 -5.75 2.11 -0.22
C LEU A 37 -4.71 0.98 -0.28
N VAL A 38 -3.52 1.24 -0.80
CA VAL A 38 -2.45 0.23 -0.88
C VAL A 38 -1.99 -0.19 0.51
N VAL A 39 -1.76 0.76 1.41
CA VAL A 39 -1.35 0.46 2.80
C VAL A 39 -2.46 -0.30 3.55
N ARG A 40 -3.73 0.08 3.37
CA ARG A 40 -4.85 -0.67 3.95
C ARG A 40 -4.95 -2.08 3.40
N GLY A 41 -4.83 -2.26 2.09
CA GLY A 41 -4.83 -3.59 1.46
C GLY A 41 -3.68 -4.46 1.94
N TYR A 42 -2.49 -3.88 2.09
CA TYR A 42 -1.32 -4.58 2.61
C TYR A 42 -1.48 -5.00 4.08
N ASN A 43 -2.00 -4.11 4.94
CA ASN A 43 -2.26 -4.44 6.34
C ASN A 43 -3.37 -5.46 6.49
N GLN A 44 -4.45 -5.34 5.71
CA GLN A 44 -5.56 -6.30 5.72
C GLN A 44 -5.08 -7.68 5.26
N GLY A 45 -4.32 -7.76 4.17
CA GLY A 45 -3.78 -9.02 3.66
C GLY A 45 -2.85 -9.71 4.66
N GLN A 46 -2.02 -8.95 5.39
CA GLN A 46 -1.20 -9.50 6.47
C GLN A 46 -2.06 -10.10 7.60
N VAL A 47 -3.07 -9.36 8.08
CA VAL A 47 -3.98 -9.83 9.13
C VAL A 47 -4.73 -11.09 8.70
N ASP A 48 -5.27 -11.10 7.48
CA ASP A 48 -6.00 -12.24 6.93
C ASP A 48 -5.10 -13.48 6.80
N THR A 49 -3.85 -13.29 6.36
CA THR A 49 -2.88 -14.38 6.24
C THR A 49 -2.51 -14.97 7.61
N ILE A 50 -2.27 -14.12 8.61
CA ILE A 50 -2.00 -14.56 9.99
C ILE A 50 -3.21 -15.32 10.55
N ASN A 51 -4.42 -14.79 10.37
CA ASN A 51 -5.63 -15.45 10.82
C ASN A 51 -5.85 -16.81 10.14
N ALA A 52 -5.59 -16.91 8.84
CA ALA A 52 -5.67 -18.17 8.11
C ALA A 52 -4.65 -19.20 8.65
N ILE A 53 -3.41 -18.78 8.91
CA ILE A 53 -2.37 -19.62 9.52
C ILE A 53 -2.81 -20.10 10.91
N LEU A 54 -3.30 -19.20 11.76
CA LEU A 54 -3.76 -19.54 13.11
C LEU A 54 -4.94 -20.52 13.07
N LEU A 55 -5.90 -20.31 12.16
CA LEU A 55 -7.05 -21.19 11.98
C LEU A 55 -6.60 -22.59 11.55
N GLN A 56 -5.65 -22.68 10.62
CA GLN A 56 -5.10 -23.96 10.17
C GLN A 56 -4.34 -24.68 11.28
N ILE A 57 -3.53 -23.96 12.07
CA ILE A 57 -2.86 -24.51 13.25
C ILE A 57 -3.90 -25.01 14.28
N SER A 58 -4.97 -24.25 14.52
CA SER A 58 -6.02 -24.64 15.47
C SER A 58 -6.79 -25.89 15.03
N ASN A 59 -7.04 -26.05 13.73
CA ASN A 59 -7.84 -27.16 13.19
C ASN A 59 -7.01 -28.43 12.94
N SER A 60 -5.79 -28.28 12.43
CA SER A 60 -4.96 -29.40 11.96
C SER A 60 -3.78 -29.68 12.89
N GLY A 61 -3.55 -28.85 13.90
CA GLY A 61 -2.40 -28.93 14.81
C GLY A 61 -1.09 -28.41 14.23
N TYR A 62 -1.06 -28.06 12.93
CA TYR A 62 0.10 -27.51 12.24
C TYR A 62 -0.29 -26.81 10.94
N VAL A 63 0.60 -25.98 10.41
CA VAL A 63 0.51 -25.42 9.04
C VAL A 63 1.81 -25.67 8.29
N GLN A 64 1.70 -25.86 6.97
CA GLN A 64 2.83 -26.00 6.06
C GLN A 64 2.94 -24.72 5.22
N LEU A 65 4.07 -24.02 5.33
CA LEU A 65 4.39 -22.85 4.52
C LEU A 65 5.49 -23.20 3.50
N PRO A 66 5.28 -22.95 2.20
CA PRO A 66 6.35 -23.13 1.22
C PRO A 66 7.47 -22.11 1.46
N ALA A 67 8.70 -22.57 1.63
CA ALA A 67 9.88 -21.72 1.90
C ALA A 67 10.71 -21.44 0.63
N GLY A 68 10.25 -21.91 -0.54
CA GLY A 68 11.01 -21.88 -1.80
C GLY A 68 11.97 -23.06 -1.93
N ASN A 69 12.53 -23.27 -3.13
CA ASN A 69 13.53 -24.33 -3.40
C ASN A 69 13.10 -25.74 -2.92
N ASN A 70 11.82 -26.10 -3.10
CA ASN A 70 11.22 -27.36 -2.62
C ASN A 70 11.31 -27.57 -1.09
N GLN A 71 11.55 -26.54 -0.30
CA GLN A 71 11.54 -26.60 1.15
C GLN A 71 10.16 -26.19 1.69
N THR A 72 9.72 -26.87 2.74
CA THR A 72 8.46 -26.58 3.44
C THR A 72 8.77 -26.33 4.91
N LEU A 73 8.31 -25.20 5.43
CA LEU A 73 8.38 -24.86 6.85
C LEU A 73 7.09 -25.35 7.53
N ILE A 74 7.23 -26.13 8.59
CA ILE A 74 6.10 -26.60 9.38
C ILE A 74 6.04 -25.77 10.66
N LEU A 75 4.91 -25.09 10.89
CA LEU A 75 4.66 -24.39 12.15
C LEU A 75 3.69 -25.20 12.99
N VAL A 76 4.00 -25.29 14.29
CA VAL A 76 3.22 -26.00 15.29
C VAL A 76 2.96 -25.09 16.48
N PRO A 77 1.87 -25.28 17.25
CA PRO A 77 1.65 -24.57 18.49
C PRO A 77 2.82 -24.82 19.45
N TYR A 78 3.40 -23.75 19.99
CA TYR A 78 4.40 -23.88 21.03
C TYR A 78 3.71 -24.30 22.35
N GLN A 79 4.10 -25.45 22.87
CA GLN A 79 3.70 -25.91 24.19
C GLN A 79 4.88 -25.69 25.16
N PRO A 80 4.80 -24.72 26.08
CA PRO A 80 5.86 -24.56 27.08
C PRO A 80 5.93 -25.83 27.92
N GLN A 81 7.09 -26.47 27.93
CA GLN A 81 7.35 -27.61 28.82
C GLN A 81 7.42 -27.05 30.24
N LEU A 82 6.37 -27.28 31.03
CA LEU A 82 6.44 -27.09 32.47
C LEU A 82 7.49 -28.09 32.98
N GLN A 83 8.71 -27.59 33.23
CA GLN A 83 9.73 -28.32 33.97
C GLN A 83 9.13 -28.63 35.34
N GLN A 84 8.75 -29.90 35.56
CA GLN A 84 8.41 -30.45 36.87
C GLN A 84 9.68 -30.82 37.62
#